data_AF-A0A2N7TLP6-F1
#
_entry.id   AF-A0A2N7TLP6-F1
#
_cell.length_a   1.000
_cell.length_b   1.000
_cell.length_c   1.000
_cell.angle_alpha   90.00
_cell.angle_beta   90.00
_cell.angle_gamma   90.00
#
_symmetry.space_group_name_H-M   'P 1'
#
loop_
_entity.id
_entity.type
_entity.pdbx_description
1 polymer ?
#
loop_
_entity_poly.entity_id
_entity_poly.type
_entity_poly.pdbx_seq_one_letter_code
_entity_poly.pdbx_strand_id
1 'polypeptide(L)'
;MHKHVDWDDPGADSVMHHFERDPAGHSDPGPGDILSARHEGAIVRVRVEAYVDGTSIGEVVAIIALGNGRRMKSHGKLALGDTVRLPDASRALEPHRETREGDDDAQD
;
A
#
# COMPACT_ATOMS: atom_id res chain seq x y z
N MET A 1 19.45 -5.05 -4.14
CA MET A 1 19.07 -4.33 -5.38
C MET A 1 17.58 -4.10 -5.32
N HIS A 2 17.10 -2.85 -5.45
CA HIS A 2 15.66 -2.57 -5.43
C HIS A 2 15.06 -2.81 -6.81
N LYS A 3 13.86 -3.39 -6.83
CA LYS A 3 13.10 -3.55 -8.07
C LYS A 3 12.46 -2.23 -8.45
N HIS A 4 12.61 -1.83 -9.71
CA HIS A 4 11.87 -0.71 -10.27
C HIS A 4 10.41 -1.11 -10.46
N VAL A 5 9.50 -0.24 -10.01
CA VAL A 5 8.05 -0.44 -10.12
C VAL A 5 7.46 0.85 -10.65
N ASP A 6 6.61 0.73 -11.68
CA ASP A 6 5.77 1.81 -12.14
C ASP A 6 4.47 1.75 -11.32
N TRP A 7 4.37 2.65 -10.35
CA TRP A 7 3.19 2.77 -9.49
C TRP A 7 2.07 3.49 -10.22
N ASP A 8 0.83 3.02 -10.03
CA ASP A 8 -0.34 3.72 -10.55
C ASP A 8 -0.57 5.01 -9.76
N ASP A 9 -1.21 6.00 -10.41
CA ASP A 9 -1.65 7.22 -9.73
C ASP A 9 -2.73 6.86 -8.68
N PRO A 10 -2.56 7.29 -7.41
CA PRO A 10 -3.51 6.95 -6.35
C PRO A 10 -4.84 7.72 -6.45
N GLY A 11 -4.91 8.80 -7.24
CA GLY A 11 -6.11 9.59 -7.46
C GLY A 11 -6.76 10.06 -6.16
N ALA A 12 -8.05 9.75 -6.01
CA ALA A 12 -8.82 10.10 -4.82
C ALA A 12 -8.31 9.41 -3.53
N ASP A 13 -7.58 8.30 -3.66
CA ASP A 13 -7.01 7.57 -2.53
C ASP A 13 -5.63 8.12 -2.10
N SER A 14 -5.14 9.21 -2.71
CA SER A 14 -3.81 9.77 -2.39
C SER A 14 -3.69 10.15 -0.91
N VAL A 15 -2.67 9.58 -0.24
CA VAL A 15 -2.34 9.97 1.15
C VAL A 15 -1.92 11.44 1.20
N MET A 16 -1.17 11.91 0.20
CA MET A 16 -0.71 13.30 0.16
C MET A 16 -1.89 14.27 0.05
N HIS A 17 -2.84 13.99 -0.85
CA HIS A 17 -4.04 14.81 -1.00
C HIS A 17 -4.92 14.78 0.26
N HIS A 18 -5.00 13.63 0.94
CA HIS A 18 -5.77 13.52 2.18
C HIS A 18 -5.26 14.46 3.29
N PHE A 19 -3.94 14.58 3.44
CA PHE A 19 -3.32 15.40 4.48
C PHE A 19 -2.95 16.82 4.03
N GLU A 20 -3.19 17.20 2.77
CA GLU A 20 -2.80 18.52 2.23
C GLU A 20 -3.36 19.71 3.03
N ARG A 21 -4.54 19.54 3.62
CA ARG A 21 -5.22 20.57 4.43
C ARG A 21 -5.11 20.35 5.93
N ASP A 22 -4.41 19.32 6.35
CA ASP A 22 -4.19 19.04 7.77
C ASP A 22 -3.02 19.90 8.28
N PRO A 23 -3.24 20.83 9.23
CA PRO A 23 -2.14 21.62 9.80
C PRO A 23 -1.11 20.78 10.55
N ALA A 24 -1.44 19.55 10.96
CA ALA A 24 -0.49 18.58 11.50
C ALA A 24 0.28 17.82 10.41
N GLY A 25 -0.19 17.86 9.15
CA GLY A 25 0.39 17.17 8.01
C GLY A 25 0.31 15.64 8.14
N HIS A 26 1.19 14.94 7.41
CA HIS A 26 1.44 13.52 7.61
C HIS A 26 2.81 13.31 8.25
N SER A 27 2.93 12.28 9.10
CA SER A 27 4.24 11.85 9.60
C SER A 27 5.04 11.14 8.51
N ASP A 28 6.35 11.30 8.56
CA ASP A 28 7.28 10.51 7.74
C ASP A 28 7.22 9.03 8.15
N PRO A 29 7.24 8.09 7.18
CA PRO A 29 7.25 6.66 7.48
C PRO A 29 8.53 6.20 8.19
N GLY A 30 8.37 5.36 9.21
CA GLY A 30 9.45 4.71 9.94
C GLY A 30 9.62 3.22 9.58
N PRO A 31 10.77 2.60 9.91
CA PRO A 31 10.96 1.17 9.74
C PRO A 31 9.88 0.35 10.47
N GLY A 32 9.27 -0.61 9.76
CA GLY A 32 8.17 -1.44 10.26
C GLY A 32 6.78 -0.96 9.85
N ASP A 33 6.63 0.31 9.46
CA ASP A 33 5.35 0.83 8.96
C ASP A 33 4.91 0.07 7.70
N ILE A 34 3.60 -0.11 7.56
CA ILE A 34 3.01 -0.73 6.37
C ILE A 34 2.31 0.36 5.57
N LEU A 35 2.85 0.65 4.40
CA LEU A 35 2.30 1.59 3.44
C LEU A 35 1.58 0.86 2.32
N SER A 36 0.60 1.53 1.71
CA SER A 36 -0.13 1.01 0.56
C SER A 36 0.11 1.84 -0.69
N ALA A 37 0.09 1.18 -1.84
CA ALA A 37 0.20 1.77 -3.17
C ALA A 37 -0.65 0.97 -4.17
N ARG A 38 -0.69 1.43 -5.41
CA ARG A 38 -1.39 0.77 -6.53
C ARG A 38 -0.40 0.37 -7.61
N HIS A 39 -0.51 -0.84 -8.14
CA HIS A 39 0.30 -1.31 -9.27
C HIS A 39 -0.53 -2.21 -10.17
N GLU A 40 -0.71 -1.81 -11.43
CA GLU A 40 -1.49 -2.55 -12.43
C GLU A 40 -2.88 -2.95 -11.90
N GLY A 41 -3.55 -2.06 -11.16
CA GLY A 41 -4.88 -2.30 -10.59
C GLY A 41 -4.91 -3.23 -9.38
N ALA A 42 -3.76 -3.58 -8.80
CA ALA A 42 -3.66 -4.29 -7.52
C ALA A 42 -3.24 -3.34 -6.39
N ILE A 43 -3.67 -3.66 -5.17
CA ILE A 43 -3.17 -3.02 -3.95
C ILE A 43 -1.88 -3.72 -3.57
N VAL A 44 -0.83 -2.94 -3.30
CA VAL A 44 0.46 -3.44 -2.85
C VAL A 44 0.75 -2.86 -1.47
N ARG A 45 1.05 -3.73 -0.50
CA ARG A 45 1.51 -3.33 0.83
C ARG A 45 3.02 -3.48 0.92
N VAL A 46 3.68 -2.42 1.36
CA VAL A 46 5.13 -2.33 1.52
C VAL A 46 5.44 -2.13 2.99
N ARG A 47 6.24 -3.03 3.57
CA ARG A 47 6.82 -2.82 4.90
C ARG A 47 8.09 -1.99 4.76
N VAL A 48 8.10 -0.82 5.37
CA VAL A 48 9.20 0.12 5.30
C VAL A 48 10.42 -0.42 6.04
N GLU A 49 11.59 -0.31 5.42
CA GLU A 49 12.90 -0.58 6.01
C GLU A 49 13.70 0.73 6.20
N ALA A 50 13.53 1.68 5.28
CA ALA A 50 14.14 3.00 5.35
C ALA A 50 13.27 4.04 4.63
N TYR A 51 13.44 5.31 4.97
CA TYR A 51 12.80 6.43 4.29
C TYR A 51 13.84 7.52 4.02
N VAL A 52 13.94 7.95 2.76
CA VAL A 52 14.93 8.92 2.30
C VAL A 52 14.28 9.79 1.23
N ASP A 53 14.35 11.12 1.42
CA ASP A 53 13.92 12.13 0.45
C ASP A 53 12.52 11.87 -0.15
N GLY A 54 11.49 11.70 0.69
CA GLY A 54 10.11 11.48 0.23
C GLY A 54 9.87 10.11 -0.40
N THR A 55 10.77 9.15 -0.18
CA THR A 55 10.68 7.79 -0.74
C THR A 55 10.93 6.74 0.33
N SER A 56 9.96 5.87 0.55
CA SER A 56 10.13 4.67 1.36
C SER A 56 10.82 3.57 0.57
N ILE A 57 11.74 2.86 1.19
CA ILE A 57 12.37 1.65 0.69
C ILE A 57 11.89 0.51 1.57
N GLY A 58 11.36 -0.55 0.99
CA GLY A 58 10.76 -1.60 1.79
C GLY A 58 10.38 -2.86 1.01
N GLU A 59 10.01 -3.90 1.76
CA GLU A 59 9.64 -5.21 1.25
C GLU A 59 8.14 -5.26 0.90
N VAL A 60 7.80 -5.85 -0.25
CA VAL A 60 6.42 -6.16 -0.61
C VAL A 60 5.91 -7.32 0.24
N VAL A 61 4.99 -7.02 1.16
CA VAL A 61 4.43 -8.00 2.11
C VAL A 61 3.02 -8.45 1.78
N ALA A 62 2.32 -7.75 0.88
CA ALA A 62 1.06 -8.21 0.32
C ALA A 62 0.80 -7.65 -1.07
N ILE A 63 0.18 -8.46 -1.93
CA ILE A 63 -0.41 -8.04 -3.20
C ILE A 63 -1.85 -8.52 -3.20
N ILE A 64 -2.81 -7.61 -3.43
CA ILE A 64 -4.24 -7.87 -3.27
C ILE A 64 -4.98 -7.38 -4.51
N ALA A 65 -5.75 -8.26 -5.15
CA ALA A 65 -6.56 -7.89 -6.30
C ALA A 65 -7.71 -6.96 -5.86
N LEU A 66 -7.80 -5.77 -6.47
CA LEU A 66 -8.77 -4.74 -6.07
C LEU A 66 -10.22 -5.21 -6.26
N GLY A 67 -10.51 -5.98 -7.31
CA GLY A 67 -11.87 -6.40 -7.64
C GLY A 67 -12.51 -7.44 -6.72
N ASN A 68 -11.72 -8.20 -5.95
CA ASN A 68 -12.27 -9.26 -5.08
C ASN A 68 -11.49 -9.50 -3.77
N GLY A 69 -10.46 -8.71 -3.48
CA GLY A 69 -9.66 -8.84 -2.26
C GLY A 69 -8.77 -10.09 -2.20
N ARG A 70 -8.65 -10.86 -3.29
CA ARG A 70 -7.82 -12.07 -3.32
C ARG A 70 -6.34 -11.70 -3.14
N ARG A 71 -5.68 -12.35 -2.18
CA ARG A 71 -4.22 -12.25 -2.00
C ARG A 71 -3.49 -13.02 -3.09
N MET A 72 -2.44 -12.42 -3.63
CA MET A 72 -1.64 -12.96 -4.72
C MET A 72 -0.16 -13.06 -4.29
N LYS A 73 0.55 -14.06 -4.83
CA LYS A 73 1.99 -14.21 -4.61
C LYS A 73 2.82 -13.31 -5.53
N SER A 74 2.25 -12.95 -6.67
CA SER A 74 2.82 -12.04 -7.67
C SER A 74 1.71 -11.40 -8.50
N HIS A 75 2.01 -10.25 -9.10
CA HIS A 75 1.15 -9.54 -10.06
C HIS A 75 2.02 -8.65 -10.95
N GLY A 76 1.82 -8.71 -12.26
CA GLY A 76 2.71 -8.04 -13.22
C GLY A 76 4.16 -8.46 -13.02
N LYS A 77 5.04 -7.48 -12.83
CA LYS A 77 6.46 -7.73 -12.52
C LYS A 77 6.72 -7.91 -11.04
N LEU A 78 5.77 -7.69 -10.13
CA LEU A 78 5.99 -7.66 -8.69
C LEU A 78 5.69 -9.01 -8.03
N ALA A 79 6.47 -9.39 -7.01
CA ALA A 79 6.26 -10.56 -6.17
C ALA A 79 6.40 -10.22 -4.68
N LEU A 80 5.81 -11.04 -3.82
CA LEU A 80 6.07 -10.97 -2.38
C LEU A 80 7.57 -11.13 -2.09
N GLY A 81 8.09 -10.32 -1.17
CA GLY A 81 9.51 -10.30 -0.82
C GLY A 81 10.38 -9.38 -1.68
N ASP A 82 9.84 -8.79 -2.77
CA ASP A 82 10.60 -7.81 -3.54
C ASP A 82 10.85 -6.55 -2.70
N THR A 83 12.10 -6.09 -2.64
CA THR A 83 12.43 -4.77 -2.09
C THR A 83 12.19 -3.70 -3.17
N VAL A 84 11.38 -2.69 -2.86
CA VAL A 84 10.92 -1.66 -3.80
C VAL A 84 11.18 -0.26 -3.25
N ARG A 85 11.09 0.75 -4.13
CA ARG A 85 11.04 2.17 -3.76
C ARG A 85 9.62 2.67 -3.96
N LEU A 86 9.03 3.27 -2.93
CA LEU A 86 7.68 3.82 -2.93
C LEU A 86 7.75 5.33 -2.64
N PRO A 87 7.60 6.19 -3.66
CA PRO A 87 7.50 7.63 -3.47
C PRO A 87 6.21 8.01 -2.75
N ASP A 88 6.24 9.09 -1.96
CA ASP A 88 5.06 9.56 -1.24
C ASP A 88 3.87 9.90 -2.16
N ALA A 89 4.16 10.46 -3.34
CA ALA A 89 3.16 10.78 -4.35
C ALA A 89 2.38 9.54 -4.85
N SER A 90 2.93 8.34 -4.68
CA SER A 90 2.29 7.08 -5.10
C SER A 90 1.61 6.35 -3.93
N ARG A 91 1.69 6.88 -2.70
CA ARG A 91 1.02 6.29 -1.53
C ARG A 91 -0.48 6.44 -1.66
N ALA A 92 -1.17 5.32 -1.48
CA ALA A 92 -2.61 5.21 -1.48
C ALA A 92 -3.11 4.80 -0.10
N LEU A 93 -4.26 5.35 0.30
CA LEU A 93 -5.03 4.84 1.42
C LEU A 93 -5.46 3.40 1.14
N GLU A 94 -5.56 2.61 2.20
CA GLU A 94 -6.17 1.28 2.11
C GLU A 94 -7.63 1.44 1.72
N PRO A 95 -8.13 0.71 0.70
CA PRO A 95 -9.53 0.76 0.38
C PRO A 95 -10.32 0.27 1.59
N HIS A 96 -11.41 0.98 1.89
CA HIS A 96 -12.36 0.55 2.91
C HIS A 96 -12.86 -0.82 2.47
N ARG A 97 -12.47 -1.87 3.19
CA ARG A 97 -13.16 -3.15 3.04
C ARG A 97 -14.57 -2.85 3.52
N GLU A 98 -15.54 -2.84 2.62
CA GLU A 98 -16.88 -3.20 3.03
C GLU A 98 -16.74 -4.59 3.64
N THR A 99 -16.62 -4.63 4.97
CA THR A 99 -16.91 -5.83 5.73
C THR A 99 -18.29 -6.25 5.24
N ARG A 100 -18.36 -7.29 4.41
CA ARG A 100 -19.54 -8.14 4.44
C ARG A 100 -19.54 -8.73 5.85
N GLU A 101 -20.19 -8.04 6.77
CA GLU A 101 -20.67 -8.64 8.00
C GLU A 101 -21.58 -9.80 7.57
N GLY A 102 -21.12 -11.03 7.79
CA GLY A 102 -21.79 -12.26 7.39
C GLY A 102 -20.88 -13.45 7.66
N ASP A 103 -21.27 -14.24 8.66
CA ASP A 103 -20.64 -15.44 9.24
C ASP A 103 -19.45 -15.12 10.18
N ASP A 104 -19.46 -15.33 11.50
CA ASP A 104 -20.18 -16.29 12.35
C ASP A 104 -20.40 -15.70 13.76
N ASP A 105 -21.63 -15.33 14.11
CA ASP A 105 -22.10 -15.36 15.51
C ASP A 105 -22.78 -16.72 15.73
N ALA A 106 -21.97 -17.74 16.00
CA ALA A 106 -22.41 -18.97 16.64
C ALA A 106 -21.67 -19.09 17.98
N GLN A 107 -22.20 -18.38 18.98
CA GLN A 107 -21.92 -18.69 20.38
C GLN A 107 -22.81 -19.88 20.77
N ASP A 108 -22.19 -21.00 21.13
CA ASP A 108 -22.77 -22.04 22.00
C ASP A 108 -22.11 -21.92 23.38
#